data_AF-A0AAV5CHJ2-F1
#
_entry.id   AF-A0AAV5CHJ2-F1
#
_cell.length_a   1.000
_cell.length_b   1.000
_cell.length_c   1.000
_cell.angle_alpha   90.00
_cell.angle_beta   90.00
_cell.angle_gamma   90.00
#
_symmetry.space_group_name_H-M   'P 1'
#
loop_
_entity.id
_entity.type
_entity.pdbx_description
1 polymer ?
#
loop_
_entity_poly.entity_id
_entity_poly.type
_entity_poly.pdbx_seq_one_letter_code
_entity_poly.pdbx_strand_id
1 'polypeptide(L)'
;MASKRFLHFPPHPNPHFVFCASALSNSPLPQSLAPAMHVVSAVVHHLLLGVILAPTLAAAQSRPFGGALPGYARYLLDATAMPAVEQYDYIVVGGGTSGCPIAATLTGPGGGRVLLLERGGAPSEFPALATAGGFVRTLAMADPAPESDAPAQAFTSEDGVPNVRARVLGGGTAINAGFYSRAHPGWFQGHGEVGFSNPFF
;
A
#
# COMPACT_ATOMS: atom_id res chain seq x y z
N MET A 1 3.92 -26.11 5.20
CA MET A 1 5.18 -25.64 4.60
C MET A 1 4.82 -24.83 3.35
N ALA A 2 4.76 -23.50 3.44
CA ALA A 2 4.45 -22.66 2.28
C ALA A 2 5.74 -22.40 1.49
N SER A 3 5.79 -22.95 0.28
CA SER A 3 6.93 -22.88 -0.65
C SER A 3 6.92 -21.52 -1.37
N LYS A 4 7.85 -20.63 -1.01
CA LYS A 4 8.18 -19.47 -1.85
C LYS A 4 8.94 -20.00 -3.07
N ARG A 5 8.29 -20.03 -4.24
CA ARG A 5 8.92 -20.46 -5.51
C ARG A 5 9.17 -19.24 -6.39
N PHE A 6 10.43 -18.96 -6.64
CA PHE A 6 10.91 -18.22 -7.82
C PHE A 6 11.34 -19.24 -8.87
N LEU A 7 11.19 -18.93 -10.17
CA LEU A 7 11.82 -19.55 -11.39
C LEU A 7 10.99 -19.09 -12.63
N HIS A 8 11.45 -18.94 -13.89
CA HIS A 8 12.64 -19.32 -14.68
C HIS A 8 12.65 -18.50 -16.03
N PHE A 9 13.31 -18.88 -17.17
CA PHE A 9 13.38 -18.11 -18.47
C PHE A 9 13.00 -18.91 -19.81
N PRO A 10 12.25 -18.46 -20.90
CA PRO A 10 12.69 -17.74 -22.15
C PRO A 10 11.70 -16.67 -22.81
N PRO A 11 12.05 -15.96 -23.93
CA PRO A 11 11.63 -14.57 -24.24
C PRO A 11 10.56 -14.33 -25.36
N HIS A 12 10.12 -13.05 -25.52
CA HIS A 12 9.52 -12.30 -26.68
C HIS A 12 8.16 -11.53 -26.44
N PRO A 13 7.62 -10.66 -27.36
CA PRO A 13 7.67 -9.18 -27.33
C PRO A 13 6.33 -8.40 -27.10
N ASN A 14 6.42 -7.32 -26.30
CA ASN A 14 5.50 -6.16 -26.12
C ASN A 14 4.10 -6.42 -25.47
N PRO A 15 3.59 -5.55 -24.57
CA PRO A 15 3.99 -4.18 -24.19
C PRO A 15 4.49 -4.03 -22.73
N HIS A 16 5.01 -2.85 -22.39
CA HIS A 16 6.16 -2.67 -21.47
C HIS A 16 5.86 -2.12 -20.08
N PHE A 17 4.77 -2.56 -19.48
CA PHE A 17 4.59 -2.33 -18.06
C PHE A 17 3.71 -3.41 -17.48
N VAL A 18 4.25 -4.12 -16.48
CA VAL A 18 3.50 -5.11 -15.73
C VAL A 18 3.76 -4.85 -14.25
N PHE A 19 2.67 -4.61 -13.53
CA PHE A 19 2.62 -4.69 -12.09
C PHE A 19 2.13 -6.08 -11.72
N CYS A 20 2.97 -6.87 -11.07
CA CYS A 20 2.52 -8.11 -10.46
C CYS A 20 2.00 -7.84 -9.05
N ALA A 21 0.73 -8.14 -8.79
CA ALA A 21 0.13 -8.23 -7.46
C ALA A 21 -0.39 -9.65 -7.27
N SER A 22 -0.09 -10.34 -6.17
CA SER A 22 -0.60 -11.70 -5.95
C SER A 22 -2.00 -11.64 -5.34
N ALA A 23 -2.98 -12.29 -5.96
CA ALA A 23 -4.31 -12.52 -5.37
C ALA A 23 -4.53 -14.02 -5.15
N LEU A 24 -4.96 -14.43 -3.95
CA LEU A 24 -5.58 -15.76 -3.76
C LEU A 24 -6.63 -15.81 -2.62
N SER A 25 -7.87 -16.10 -3.06
CA SER A 25 -8.89 -17.02 -2.53
C SER A 25 -9.61 -16.80 -1.19
N ASN A 26 -10.92 -16.53 -1.30
CA ASN A 26 -11.95 -16.48 -0.25
C ASN A 26 -12.15 -17.77 0.57
N SER A 27 -12.39 -17.65 1.88
CA SER A 27 -13.24 -18.56 2.68
C SER A 27 -13.77 -17.87 3.97
N PRO A 28 -14.90 -18.31 4.55
CA PRO A 28 -15.78 -17.46 5.39
C PRO A 28 -15.46 -17.47 6.90
N LEU A 29 -15.84 -16.35 7.55
CA LEU A 29 -15.76 -16.06 9.00
C LEU A 29 -16.62 -17.00 9.87
N PRO A 30 -16.24 -17.28 11.13
CA PRO A 30 -17.18 -17.64 12.18
C PRO A 30 -17.50 -16.44 13.10
N GLN A 31 -18.79 -16.34 13.44
CA GLN A 31 -19.34 -15.46 14.48
C GLN A 31 -19.17 -16.09 15.86
N SER A 32 -18.97 -15.28 16.90
CA SER A 32 -19.39 -15.63 18.27
C SER A 32 -19.50 -14.39 19.16
N LEU A 33 -20.55 -14.40 19.98
CA LEU A 33 -21.15 -13.34 20.79
C LEU A 33 -20.43 -13.11 22.15
N ALA A 34 -20.65 -11.92 22.72
CA ALA A 34 -20.13 -11.38 24.00
C ALA A 34 -20.66 -12.08 25.28
N PRO A 35 -20.29 -11.66 26.53
CA PRO A 35 -20.96 -10.49 27.15
C PRO A 35 -20.20 -9.66 28.22
N ALA A 36 -20.74 -8.43 28.45
CA ALA A 36 -20.94 -7.67 29.72
C ALA A 36 -19.74 -7.35 30.64
N MET A 37 -19.62 -6.25 31.38
CA MET A 37 -20.29 -4.95 31.61
C MET A 37 -19.41 -4.28 32.70
N HIS A 38 -19.16 -2.96 32.67
CA HIS A 38 -18.70 -2.05 33.77
C HIS A 38 -18.13 -0.80 33.04
N VAL A 39 -18.44 0.48 33.26
CA VAL A 39 -19.07 1.25 34.35
C VAL A 39 -19.66 2.53 33.72
N VAL A 40 -20.84 2.94 34.19
CA VAL A 40 -21.76 3.96 33.68
C VAL A 40 -21.25 5.42 33.75
N SER A 41 -19.96 5.68 33.94
CA SER A 41 -19.44 7.06 34.15
C SER A 41 -18.82 7.72 32.90
N ALA A 42 -18.58 7.00 31.81
CA ALA A 42 -17.95 7.53 30.58
C ALA A 42 -18.96 7.99 29.51
N VAL A 43 -20.26 7.78 29.74
CA VAL A 43 -21.31 7.92 28.72
C VAL A 43 -21.55 9.39 28.33
N VAL A 44 -21.41 10.34 29.27
CA VAL A 44 -21.70 11.76 28.99
C VAL A 44 -20.57 12.45 28.21
N HIS A 45 -19.31 12.07 28.41
CA HIS A 45 -18.17 12.61 27.65
C HIS A 45 -18.04 11.99 26.25
N HIS A 46 -18.36 10.69 26.09
CA HIS A 46 -18.38 10.05 24.78
C HIS A 46 -19.58 10.46 23.92
N LEU A 47 -20.72 10.81 24.53
CA LEU A 47 -21.87 11.35 23.78
C LEU A 47 -21.60 12.76 23.21
N LEU A 48 -20.89 13.63 23.94
CA LEU A 48 -20.54 14.98 23.47
C LEU A 48 -19.47 14.97 22.36
N LEU A 49 -18.47 14.08 22.45
CA LEU A 49 -17.53 13.83 21.35
C LEU A 49 -18.21 13.16 20.15
N GLY A 50 -19.15 12.24 20.37
CA GLY A 50 -19.90 11.59 19.29
C GLY A 50 -20.83 12.54 18.53
N VAL A 51 -21.48 13.49 19.20
CA VAL A 51 -22.43 14.42 18.57
C VAL A 51 -21.72 15.55 17.80
N ILE A 52 -20.49 15.90 18.17
CA ILE A 52 -19.70 16.93 17.46
C ILE A 52 -18.80 16.30 16.36
N LEU A 53 -18.35 15.05 16.52
CA LEU A 53 -17.49 14.36 15.55
C LEU A 53 -18.27 13.54 14.50
N ALA A 54 -19.49 13.07 14.79
CA ALA A 54 -20.27 12.29 13.82
C ALA A 54 -20.75 13.09 12.59
N PRO A 55 -21.18 14.37 12.70
CA PRO A 55 -21.59 15.14 11.51
C PRO A 55 -20.39 15.52 10.63
N THR A 56 -19.20 15.66 11.21
CA THR A 56 -17.97 15.97 10.47
C THR A 56 -17.37 14.74 9.79
N LEU A 57 -17.54 13.54 10.36
CA LEU A 57 -17.17 12.28 9.71
C LEU A 57 -18.15 11.89 8.59
N ALA A 58 -19.44 12.24 8.73
CA ALA A 58 -20.44 12.05 7.67
C ALA A 58 -20.28 13.04 6.50
N ALA A 59 -19.81 14.26 6.76
CA ALA A 59 -19.46 15.24 5.71
C ALA A 59 -18.12 14.93 5.01
N ALA A 60 -17.26 14.13 5.64
CA ALA A 60 -16.06 13.56 5.04
C ALA A 60 -16.32 12.22 4.32
N GLN A 61 -17.55 12.02 3.80
CA GLN A 61 -17.77 11.10 2.69
C GLN A 61 -17.05 11.65 1.46
N SER A 62 -15.72 11.49 1.46
CA SER A 62 -14.94 11.53 0.23
C SER A 62 -15.65 10.60 -0.73
N ARG A 63 -16.07 11.14 -1.87
CA ARG A 63 -16.64 10.36 -2.95
C ARG A 63 -15.81 9.08 -3.07
N PRO A 64 -16.42 7.88 -3.04
CA PRO A 64 -15.68 6.71 -3.47
C PRO A 64 -15.03 7.07 -4.81
N PHE A 65 -13.83 6.57 -5.09
CA PHE A 65 -13.32 6.53 -6.45
C PHE A 65 -14.32 5.68 -7.27
N GLY A 66 -15.42 6.30 -7.66
CA GLY A 66 -16.51 5.76 -8.43
C GLY A 66 -16.40 6.39 -9.80
N GLY A 67 -15.95 5.58 -10.75
CA GLY A 67 -15.89 5.93 -12.17
C GLY A 67 -14.52 5.64 -12.77
N ALA A 68 -14.42 4.48 -13.42
CA ALA A 68 -13.27 3.95 -14.15
C ALA A 68 -12.08 3.44 -13.32
N LEU A 69 -11.56 2.27 -13.74
CA LEU A 69 -10.29 1.75 -13.24
C LEU A 69 -9.16 2.76 -13.54
N PRO A 70 -8.18 2.93 -12.63
CA PRO A 70 -7.03 3.78 -12.90
C PRO A 70 -6.37 3.40 -14.23
N GLY A 71 -5.83 4.38 -14.95
CA GLY A 71 -5.17 4.13 -16.25
C GLY A 71 -3.99 3.14 -16.17
N TYR A 72 -3.43 2.93 -14.97
CA TYR A 72 -2.40 1.92 -14.73
C TYR A 72 -2.95 0.50 -14.51
N ALA A 73 -4.24 0.34 -14.23
CA ALA A 73 -4.83 -0.95 -13.86
C ALA A 73 -4.79 -1.98 -15.00
N ARG A 74 -4.78 -1.52 -16.26
CA ARG A 74 -4.56 -2.38 -17.44
C ARG A 74 -3.18 -3.05 -17.48
N TYR A 75 -2.25 -2.58 -16.66
CA TYR A 75 -0.90 -3.14 -16.52
C TYR A 75 -0.77 -3.99 -15.25
N LEU A 76 -1.82 -4.11 -14.43
CA LEU A 76 -1.83 -5.03 -13.30
C LEU A 76 -2.11 -6.43 -13.80
N LEU A 77 -1.22 -7.35 -13.45
CA LEU A 77 -1.35 -8.78 -13.71
C LEU A 77 -1.17 -9.53 -12.40
N ASP A 78 -1.86 -10.65 -12.26
CA ASP A 78 -1.54 -11.59 -11.19
C ASP A 78 -0.15 -12.18 -11.47
N ALA A 79 0.71 -12.24 -10.45
CA ALA A 79 2.03 -12.86 -10.59
C ALA A 79 1.95 -14.31 -11.08
N THR A 80 0.86 -15.02 -10.77
CA THR A 80 0.59 -16.40 -11.24
C THR A 80 0.15 -16.46 -12.70
N ALA A 81 -0.34 -15.36 -13.26
CA ALA A 81 -0.75 -15.26 -14.66
C ALA A 81 0.39 -14.80 -15.58
N MET A 82 1.53 -14.40 -15.02
CA MET A 82 2.72 -14.11 -15.82
C MET A 82 3.22 -15.38 -16.52
N PRO A 83 3.78 -15.24 -17.74
CA PRO A 83 4.55 -16.32 -18.29
C PRO A 83 5.66 -16.63 -17.28
N ALA A 84 6.10 -17.89 -17.23
CA ALA A 84 7.19 -18.28 -16.35
C ALA A 84 8.43 -17.40 -16.52
N VAL A 85 8.48 -16.68 -17.65
CA VAL A 85 9.62 -15.99 -18.20
C VAL A 85 9.17 -14.80 -19.00
N GLU A 86 9.80 -13.67 -18.71
CA GLU A 86 9.81 -12.54 -19.62
C GLU A 86 11.12 -11.76 -19.46
N GLN A 87 11.54 -11.04 -20.49
CA GLN A 87 12.72 -10.18 -20.45
C GLN A 87 12.30 -8.73 -20.22
N TYR A 88 12.98 -8.08 -19.28
CA TYR A 88 12.82 -6.67 -18.96
C TYR A 88 14.19 -6.00 -18.89
N ASP A 89 14.24 -4.73 -19.28
CA ASP A 89 15.45 -3.92 -19.15
C ASP A 89 15.68 -3.54 -17.68
N TYR A 90 14.59 -3.39 -16.92
CA TYR A 90 14.63 -3.07 -15.50
C TYR A 90 13.63 -3.92 -14.71
N ILE A 91 14.05 -4.33 -13.51
CA ILE A 91 13.17 -4.95 -12.51
C ILE A 91 13.18 -4.06 -11.26
N VAL A 92 12.01 -3.55 -10.91
CA VAL A 92 11.78 -2.77 -9.68
C VAL A 92 11.11 -3.67 -8.67
N VAL A 93 11.79 -3.93 -7.55
CA VAL A 93 11.28 -4.76 -6.46
C VAL A 93 10.67 -3.87 -5.38
N GLY A 94 9.35 -3.96 -5.24
CA GLY A 94 8.54 -3.15 -4.32
C GLY A 94 7.84 -2.00 -5.03
N GLY A 95 6.51 -2.06 -5.12
CA GLY A 95 5.63 -1.04 -5.68
C GLY A 95 5.28 0.04 -4.68
N GLY A 96 6.27 0.54 -3.94
CA GLY A 96 6.06 1.50 -2.85
C GLY A 96 6.29 2.96 -3.24
N THR A 97 6.49 3.80 -2.22
CA THR A 97 6.69 5.25 -2.32
C THR A 97 7.76 5.65 -3.34
N SER A 98 8.89 4.93 -3.39
CA SER A 98 9.98 5.16 -4.34
C SER A 98 9.89 4.28 -5.59
N GLY A 99 9.35 3.06 -5.45
CA GLY A 99 9.27 2.07 -6.53
C GLY A 99 8.33 2.48 -7.66
N CYS A 100 7.14 2.99 -7.33
CA CYS A 100 6.19 3.49 -8.33
C CYS A 100 6.77 4.61 -9.21
N PRO A 101 7.32 5.72 -8.64
CA PRO A 101 7.85 6.80 -9.47
C PRO A 101 9.09 6.37 -10.27
N ILE A 102 10.03 5.59 -9.71
CA ILE A 102 11.20 5.16 -10.49
C ILE A 102 10.81 4.25 -11.66
N ALA A 103 9.84 3.35 -11.47
CA ALA A 103 9.34 2.50 -12.55
C ALA A 103 8.71 3.33 -13.67
N ALA A 104 7.88 4.33 -13.31
CA ALA A 104 7.31 5.25 -14.28
C ALA A 104 8.40 6.05 -15.03
N THR A 105 9.43 6.53 -14.33
CA THR A 105 10.57 7.24 -14.94
C THR A 105 11.33 6.36 -15.93
N LEU A 106 11.62 5.10 -15.58
CA LEU A 106 12.35 4.15 -16.42
C LEU A 106 11.57 3.74 -17.69
N THR A 107 10.24 3.84 -17.67
CA THR A 107 9.39 3.65 -18.87
C THR A 107 9.20 4.91 -19.72
N GLY A 108 9.79 6.04 -19.33
CA GLY A 108 9.66 7.32 -20.02
C GLY A 108 10.27 7.34 -21.44
N PRO A 109 10.28 8.50 -22.12
CA PRO A 109 10.89 8.63 -23.45
C PRO A 109 12.35 8.16 -23.46
N GLY A 110 12.68 7.22 -24.35
CA GLY A 110 14.01 6.60 -24.42
C GLY A 110 14.28 5.54 -23.33
N GLY A 111 13.26 5.20 -22.54
CA GLY A 111 13.30 4.17 -21.50
C GLY A 111 13.18 2.75 -22.04
N GLY A 112 13.04 1.80 -21.11
CA GLY A 112 12.99 0.36 -21.39
C GLY A 112 11.73 -0.33 -20.87
N ARG A 113 11.68 -1.65 -21.02
CA ARG A 113 10.66 -2.51 -20.42
C ARG A 113 10.91 -2.62 -18.93
N VAL A 114 9.90 -2.30 -18.13
CA VAL A 114 9.99 -2.36 -16.68
C VAL A 114 9.01 -3.38 -16.12
N LEU A 115 9.52 -4.30 -15.31
CA LEU A 115 8.73 -5.15 -14.43
C LEU A 115 8.73 -4.54 -13.04
N LEU A 116 7.55 -4.25 -12.49
CA LEU A 116 7.42 -3.90 -11.09
C LEU A 116 6.76 -5.03 -10.31
N LEU A 117 7.46 -5.52 -9.30
CA LEU A 117 7.00 -6.59 -8.42
C LEU A 117 6.50 -6.00 -7.11
N GLU A 118 5.24 -6.23 -6.77
CA GLU A 118 4.68 -5.89 -5.47
C GLU A 118 4.09 -7.15 -4.81
N ARG A 119 4.39 -7.34 -3.52
CA ARG A 119 3.90 -8.51 -2.79
C ARG A 119 2.45 -8.35 -2.32
N GLY A 120 1.99 -7.11 -2.19
CA GLY A 120 0.63 -6.76 -1.80
C GLY A 120 -0.36 -6.75 -2.95
N GLY A 121 -1.64 -6.57 -2.62
CA GLY A 121 -2.71 -6.39 -3.60
C GLY A 121 -2.70 -4.99 -4.23
N ALA A 122 -3.63 -4.77 -5.16
CA ALA A 122 -3.90 -3.47 -5.74
C ALA A 122 -4.79 -2.60 -4.81
N PRO A 123 -4.66 -1.26 -4.80
CA PRO A 123 -5.47 -0.39 -3.96
C PRO A 123 -6.99 -0.55 -4.17
N SER A 124 -7.42 -0.91 -5.37
CA SER A 124 -8.83 -1.14 -5.71
C SER A 124 -9.46 -2.30 -4.94
N GLU A 125 -8.65 -3.23 -4.42
CA GLU A 125 -9.11 -4.34 -3.59
C GLU A 125 -9.46 -3.90 -2.17
N PHE A 126 -9.01 -2.71 -1.77
CA PHE A 126 -9.13 -2.19 -0.40
C PHE A 126 -9.84 -0.82 -0.38
N PRO A 127 -11.18 -0.77 -0.41
CA PRO A 127 -11.94 0.48 -0.50
C PRO A 127 -11.63 1.51 0.60
N ALA A 128 -11.16 1.06 1.76
CA ALA A 128 -10.75 1.97 2.85
C ALA A 128 -9.61 2.90 2.42
N LEU A 129 -8.67 2.42 1.59
CA LEU A 129 -7.51 3.20 1.12
C LEU A 129 -7.90 4.39 0.25
N ALA A 130 -9.09 4.38 -0.34
CA ALA A 130 -9.58 5.45 -1.19
C ALA A 130 -10.12 6.68 -0.42
N THR A 131 -10.15 6.61 0.92
CA THR A 131 -10.80 7.64 1.76
C THR A 131 -9.88 8.11 2.88
N ALA A 132 -9.92 9.40 3.20
CA ALA A 132 -9.13 9.94 4.32
C ALA A 132 -9.50 9.28 5.65
N GLY A 133 -10.80 9.00 5.87
CA GLY A 133 -11.29 8.31 7.07
C GLY A 133 -10.85 6.83 7.15
N GLY A 134 -10.43 6.23 6.04
CA GLY A 134 -9.98 4.84 6.01
C GLY A 134 -8.58 4.61 6.57
N PHE A 135 -7.79 5.67 6.80
CA PHE A 135 -6.46 5.58 7.41
C PHE A 135 -6.48 4.83 8.75
N VAL A 136 -7.31 5.28 9.70
CA VAL A 136 -7.39 4.67 11.05
C VAL A 136 -7.85 3.22 10.96
N ARG A 137 -8.86 2.94 10.13
CA ARG A 137 -9.36 1.58 9.91
C ARG A 137 -8.27 0.66 9.35
N THR A 138 -7.48 1.15 8.41
CA THR A 138 -6.41 0.37 7.75
C THR A 138 -5.33 -0.03 8.76
N LEU A 139 -4.93 0.89 9.64
CA LEU A 139 -3.94 0.59 10.68
C LEU A 139 -4.52 -0.33 11.78
N ALA A 140 -5.77 -0.11 12.19
CA ALA A 140 -6.42 -0.93 13.21
C ALA A 140 -6.65 -2.38 12.76
N MET A 141 -6.79 -2.60 11.45
CA MET A 141 -6.98 -3.91 10.83
C MET A 141 -5.67 -4.48 10.26
N ALA A 142 -4.51 -3.92 10.63
CA ALA A 142 -3.22 -4.44 10.21
C ALA A 142 -2.99 -5.84 10.81
N ASP A 143 -2.59 -6.78 9.96
CA ASP A 143 -2.48 -8.19 10.33
C ASP A 143 -1.01 -8.61 10.35
N PRO A 144 -0.50 -9.19 11.44
CA PRO A 144 0.88 -9.66 11.50
C PRO A 144 1.13 -10.94 10.68
N ALA A 145 0.09 -11.71 10.33
CA ALA A 145 0.24 -13.00 9.68
C ALA A 145 1.00 -12.87 8.35
N PRO A 146 2.09 -13.65 8.13
CA PRO A 146 2.89 -13.57 6.90
C PRO A 146 2.09 -13.81 5.62
N GLU A 147 1.07 -14.65 5.70
CA GLU A 147 0.13 -15.04 4.65
C GLU A 147 -1.10 -14.13 4.51
N SER A 148 -1.29 -13.17 5.43
CA SER A 148 -2.41 -12.23 5.37
C SER A 148 -2.46 -11.53 4.03
N ASP A 149 -3.67 -11.23 3.52
CA ASP A 149 -3.89 -10.41 2.35
C ASP A 149 -4.06 -8.90 2.69
N ALA A 150 -4.03 -8.54 3.98
CA ALA A 150 -4.22 -7.17 4.43
C ALA A 150 -3.24 -6.17 3.76
N PRO A 151 -3.68 -4.93 3.46
CA PRO A 151 -2.84 -3.90 2.85
C PRO A 151 -1.80 -3.30 3.81
N ALA A 152 -1.94 -3.61 5.11
CA ALA A 152 -1.06 -3.21 6.18
C ALA A 152 -0.66 -4.44 7.01
N GLN A 153 0.64 -4.59 7.25
CA GLN A 153 1.20 -5.69 8.02
C GLN A 153 1.74 -5.16 9.35
N ALA A 154 1.20 -5.67 10.45
CA ALA A 154 1.70 -5.36 11.78
C ALA A 154 3.00 -6.13 12.09
N PHE A 155 3.87 -5.55 12.89
CA PHE A 155 5.04 -6.22 13.46
C PHE A 155 5.44 -5.53 14.75
N THR A 156 6.27 -6.20 15.56
CA THR A 156 6.84 -5.63 16.78
C THR A 156 8.35 -5.65 16.63
N SER A 157 9.04 -4.54 16.94
CA SER A 157 10.51 -4.50 16.96
C SER A 157 11.08 -5.43 18.03
N GLU A 158 12.40 -5.69 17.98
CA GLU A 158 13.09 -6.46 19.02
C GLU A 158 13.00 -5.78 20.40
N ASP A 159 12.85 -4.45 20.44
CA ASP A 159 12.62 -3.66 21.66
C ASP A 159 11.17 -3.73 22.17
N GLY A 160 10.28 -4.47 21.50
CA GLY A 160 8.89 -4.60 21.90
C GLY A 160 7.96 -3.48 21.42
N VAL A 161 8.38 -2.63 20.47
CA VAL A 161 7.57 -1.51 19.97
C VAL A 161 6.68 -1.97 18.80
N PRO A 162 5.33 -1.90 18.92
CA PRO A 162 4.43 -2.23 17.82
C PRO A 162 4.55 -1.22 16.68
N ASN A 163 4.53 -1.71 15.45
CA ASN A 163 4.65 -0.92 14.25
C ASN A 163 3.89 -1.56 13.08
N VAL A 164 3.67 -0.79 12.01
CA VAL A 164 2.91 -1.22 10.84
C VAL A 164 3.67 -0.81 9.58
N ARG A 165 3.71 -1.72 8.60
CA ARG A 165 4.28 -1.45 7.27
C ARG A 165 3.26 -1.75 6.18
N ALA A 166 3.39 -1.08 5.04
CA ALA A 166 2.53 -1.33 3.89
C ALA A 166 2.79 -2.69 3.24
N ARG A 167 1.73 -3.24 2.66
CA ARG A 167 1.73 -4.47 1.86
C ARG A 167 0.66 -4.35 0.77
N VAL A 168 0.80 -3.33 -0.06
CA VAL A 168 -0.13 -2.94 -1.13
C VAL A 168 0.63 -2.12 -2.16
N LEU A 169 0.23 -2.16 -3.43
CA LEU A 169 0.77 -1.27 -4.45
C LEU A 169 0.50 0.20 -4.08
N GLY A 170 1.50 1.06 -4.24
CA GLY A 170 1.60 2.39 -3.62
C GLY A 170 2.43 2.38 -2.32
N GLY A 171 2.44 1.26 -1.59
CA GLY A 171 3.21 1.09 -0.37
C GLY A 171 2.80 2.09 0.71
N GLY A 172 3.79 2.72 1.36
CA GLY A 172 3.55 3.65 2.47
C GLY A 172 2.63 4.81 2.11
N THR A 173 2.63 5.27 0.86
CA THR A 173 1.73 6.37 0.43
C THR A 173 0.25 5.96 0.42
N ALA A 174 -0.05 4.66 0.31
CA ALA A 174 -1.41 4.16 0.31
C ALA A 174 -2.02 4.06 1.73
N ILE A 175 -1.17 3.95 2.77
CA ILE A 175 -1.62 3.72 4.16
C ILE A 175 -1.22 4.83 5.14
N ASN A 176 -0.59 5.91 4.67
CA ASN A 176 -0.12 7.00 5.54
C ASN A 176 -1.25 7.98 5.89
N ALA A 177 -0.92 8.97 6.72
CA ALA A 177 -1.85 10.02 7.15
C ALA A 177 -2.06 11.15 6.11
N GLY A 178 -1.54 11.01 4.88
CA GLY A 178 -1.71 11.99 3.81
C GLY A 178 -0.91 13.30 3.97
N PHE A 179 -0.04 13.41 4.98
CA PHE A 179 0.79 14.61 5.15
C PHE A 179 1.84 14.72 4.04
N TYR A 180 1.95 15.93 3.49
CA TYR A 180 3.05 16.31 2.61
C TYR A 180 4.00 17.25 3.36
N SER A 181 5.30 16.98 3.28
CA SER A 181 6.34 17.82 3.83
C SER A 181 7.60 17.65 2.99
N ARG A 182 8.47 18.66 3.00
CA ARG A 182 9.78 18.59 2.36
C ARG A 182 10.87 18.47 3.41
N ALA A 183 11.96 17.79 3.06
CA ALA A 183 13.14 17.75 3.90
C ALA A 183 13.71 19.16 4.09
N HIS A 184 14.30 19.43 5.25
CA HIS A 184 15.03 20.66 5.50
C HIS A 184 16.21 20.76 4.52
N PRO A 185 16.45 21.90 3.82
CA PRO A 185 17.49 21.99 2.80
C PRO A 185 18.89 21.62 3.29
N GLY A 186 19.23 21.97 4.55
CA GLY A 186 20.51 21.62 5.16
C GLY A 186 20.74 20.11 5.35
N TRP A 187 19.70 19.28 5.30
CA TRP A 187 19.83 17.83 5.36
C TRP A 187 20.67 17.30 4.20
N PHE A 188 20.45 17.82 2.98
CA PHE A 188 21.14 17.39 1.76
C PHE A 188 22.61 17.79 1.74
N GLN A 189 22.97 18.88 2.43
CA GLN A 189 24.34 19.38 2.49
C GLN A 189 25.22 18.56 3.43
N GLY A 190 24.66 18.09 4.57
CA GLY A 190 25.42 17.37 5.59
C GLY A 190 25.63 15.87 5.32
N HIS A 191 24.87 15.29 4.39
CA HIS A 191 24.85 13.85 4.11
C HIS A 191 24.89 13.52 2.62
N GLY A 192 25.08 14.53 1.75
CA GLY A 192 25.16 14.33 0.32
C GLY A 192 26.48 13.70 -0.07
N GLU A 193 26.45 12.45 -0.52
CA GLU A 193 27.40 12.00 -1.55
C GLU A 193 27.33 12.97 -2.74
N VAL A 194 28.44 13.14 -3.45
CA VAL A 194 28.63 14.13 -4.52
C VAL A 194 27.46 14.03 -5.53
N GLY A 195 26.57 15.03 -5.57
CA GLY A 195 25.44 15.08 -6.50
C GLY A 195 24.07 15.50 -5.91
N PHE A 196 23.90 15.50 -4.58
CA PHE A 196 22.63 15.89 -3.94
C PHE A 196 22.55 17.36 -3.50
N SER A 197 23.53 18.19 -3.85
CA SER A 197 23.66 19.56 -3.34
C SER A 197 22.64 20.57 -3.88
N ASN A 198 21.77 20.18 -4.81
CA ASN A 198 20.72 21.07 -5.30
C ASN A 198 19.38 20.71 -4.59
N PRO A 199 18.84 21.58 -3.70
CA PRO A 199 17.58 21.33 -2.97
C PRO A 199 16.32 21.51 -3.84
N PHE A 200 16.54 21.84 -5.10
CA PHE A 200 15.58 21.87 -6.18
C PHE A 200 16.21 21.01 -7.29
N PHE A 201 15.46 20.66 -8.33
CA PHE A 201 16.09 20.28 -9.59
C PHE A 201 17.21 21.27 -9.98
#